data_AF-A0A528LT22-F1
#
_entry.id   AF-A0A528LT22-F1
#
_cell.length_a   1.000
_cell.length_b   1.000
_cell.length_c   1.000
_cell.angle_alpha   90.00
_cell.angle_beta   90.00
_cell.angle_gamma   90.00
#
_symmetry.space_group_name_H-M   'P 1'
#
loop_
_entity.id
_entity.type
_entity.pdbx_description
1 polymer ?
#
loop_
_entity_poly.entity_id
_entity_poly.type
_entity_poly.pdbx_seq_one_letter_code
_entity_poly.pdbx_strand_id
1 'polypeptide(L)'
;FGTVLENVVLDAGRVPDFDDGSLTENTRCAYPLNFIPNASKTGRAGHPKNIIMLTADAFGVMPPIARLTPAQAMYHFLSGYTAKVAGTEKGVTEPEATFSTCFGAPFMPRHPSEYGNLLRELIAHHGVDCWLVNTGWTGGAYGTGKRMPIKATRALLAAALDGSLKGADFRTDANFGFEVPVAVAGVDRAILDPRSTWADTSAYDLQAARLVGMFAINFEKFEPHVDAIVLGAAPRMREAAE
;
A
#
# COMPACT_ATOMS: atom_id res chain seq x y z
N PHE A 1 9.89 9.89 -30.11
CA PHE A 1 11.34 10.16 -30.05
C PHE A 1 11.63 10.99 -28.81
N GLY A 2 12.65 10.67 -28.00
CA GLY A 2 12.94 11.33 -26.71
C GLY A 2 12.70 10.47 -25.46
N THR A 3 12.17 9.25 -25.63
CA THR A 3 12.05 8.24 -24.57
C THR A 3 13.25 7.30 -24.64
N VAL A 4 13.82 6.94 -23.50
CA VAL A 4 14.81 5.88 -23.36
C VAL A 4 14.11 4.64 -22.82
N LEU A 5 14.27 3.50 -23.50
CA LEU A 5 13.85 2.18 -23.02
C LEU A 5 15.09 1.44 -22.52
N GLU A 6 15.07 0.98 -21.27
CA GLU A 6 16.15 0.27 -20.61
C GLU A 6 15.74 -1.19 -20.39
N ASN A 7 16.56 -2.11 -20.92
CA ASN A 7 16.36 -3.56 -20.84
C ASN A 7 15.05 -4.10 -21.45
N VAL A 8 14.38 -3.32 -22.30
CA VAL A 8 13.21 -3.77 -23.08
C VAL A 8 13.68 -4.46 -24.35
N VAL A 9 13.21 -5.69 -24.59
CA VAL A 9 13.51 -6.44 -25.80
C VAL A 9 12.72 -5.85 -26.98
N LEU A 10 13.35 -5.80 -28.15
CA LEU A 10 12.69 -5.39 -29.38
C LEU A 10 12.53 -6.61 -30.29
N ASP A 11 11.38 -6.73 -30.93
CA ASP A 11 11.15 -7.75 -31.96
C ASP A 11 11.95 -7.45 -33.26
N ALA A 12 11.82 -8.34 -34.25
CA ALA A 12 12.48 -8.16 -35.55
C ALA A 12 12.05 -6.88 -36.30
N GLY A 13 10.86 -6.35 -35.98
CA GLY A 13 10.33 -5.09 -36.50
C GLY A 13 10.75 -3.86 -35.69
N ARG A 14 11.58 -4.01 -34.66
CA ARG A 14 11.95 -2.98 -33.68
C ARG A 14 10.76 -2.47 -32.85
N VAL A 15 9.71 -3.27 -32.72
CA VAL A 15 8.59 -3.00 -31.81
C VAL A 15 9.00 -3.50 -30.43
N PRO A 16 8.83 -2.69 -29.37
CA PRO A 16 9.09 -3.15 -28.01
C PRO A 16 8.14 -4.27 -27.61
N ASP A 17 8.71 -5.37 -27.09
CA ASP A 17 7.96 -6.41 -26.41
C ASP A 17 8.00 -6.11 -24.90
N PHE A 18 6.86 -5.69 -24.35
CA PHE A 18 6.73 -5.35 -22.93
C PHE A 18 6.45 -6.56 -22.04
N ASP A 19 6.17 -7.73 -22.63
CA ASP A 19 5.93 -8.98 -21.92
C ASP A 19 7.22 -9.82 -21.79
N ASP A 20 8.29 -9.47 -22.53
CA ASP A 20 9.59 -10.14 -22.46
C ASP A 20 10.45 -9.65 -21.28
N GLY A 21 10.49 -10.47 -20.22
CA GLY A 21 11.33 -10.30 -19.03
C GLY A 21 12.69 -11.02 -19.07
N SER A 22 13.13 -11.54 -20.23
CA SER A 22 14.32 -12.41 -20.33
C SER A 22 15.63 -11.76 -19.87
N LEU A 23 15.75 -10.43 -19.99
CA LEU A 23 16.87 -9.66 -19.44
C LEU A 23 16.66 -9.35 -17.95
N THR A 24 15.46 -8.90 -17.60
CA THR A 24 15.04 -8.58 -16.23
C THR A 24 13.52 -8.31 -16.18
N GLU A 25 12.88 -8.66 -15.07
CA GLU A 25 11.50 -8.21 -14.74
C GLU A 25 11.41 -6.69 -14.46
N ASN A 26 12.54 -6.01 -14.26
CA ASN A 26 12.63 -4.59 -13.94
C ASN A 26 12.93 -3.73 -15.17
N THR A 27 12.22 -3.93 -16.28
CA THR A 27 12.36 -3.07 -17.46
C THR A 27 11.89 -1.65 -17.16
N ARG A 28 12.50 -0.64 -17.78
CA ARG A 28 12.23 0.77 -17.48
C ARG A 28 12.06 1.60 -18.74
N CYS A 29 11.26 2.66 -18.62
CA CYS A 29 11.23 3.74 -19.60
C CYS A 29 11.39 5.09 -18.91
N ALA A 30 12.27 5.94 -19.45
CA ALA A 30 12.48 7.30 -19.00
C ALA A 30 12.06 8.25 -20.11
N TYR A 31 11.15 9.18 -19.79
CA TYR A 31 10.60 10.14 -20.74
C TYR A 31 10.40 11.52 -20.09
N PRO A 32 10.46 12.60 -20.88
CA PRO A 32 10.13 13.94 -20.41
C PRO A 32 8.68 14.04 -19.88
N LEU A 33 8.47 14.77 -18.78
CA LEU A 33 7.13 14.93 -18.17
C LEU A 33 6.08 15.47 -19.15
N ASN A 34 6.48 16.35 -20.08
CA ASN A 34 5.59 16.93 -21.09
C ASN A 34 5.12 15.92 -22.15
N PHE A 35 5.57 14.66 -22.12
CA PHE A 35 5.01 13.60 -22.95
C PHE A 35 3.66 13.09 -22.41
N ILE A 36 3.31 13.42 -21.16
CA ILE A 36 2.01 13.11 -20.56
C ILE A 36 1.07 14.30 -20.78
N PRO A 37 0.01 14.18 -21.62
CA PRO A 37 -0.81 15.33 -22.02
C PRO A 37 -1.49 16.08 -20.86
N ASN A 38 -1.82 15.35 -19.77
CA ASN A 38 -2.48 15.89 -18.59
C ASN A 38 -1.50 16.19 -17.42
N ALA A 39 -0.20 16.29 -17.69
CA ALA A 39 0.78 16.65 -16.66
C ALA A 39 0.74 18.14 -16.30
N SER A 40 1.05 18.45 -15.04
CA SER A 40 1.24 19.83 -14.60
C SER A 40 2.43 20.47 -15.31
N LYS A 41 2.24 21.69 -15.83
CA LYS A 41 3.32 22.48 -16.45
C LYS A 41 4.38 22.95 -15.45
N THR A 42 4.05 23.04 -14.16
CA THR A 42 4.92 23.60 -13.13
C THR A 42 5.47 22.54 -12.17
N GLY A 43 4.87 21.35 -12.14
CA GLY A 43 5.18 20.32 -11.13
C GLY A 43 4.81 20.72 -9.70
N ARG A 44 4.01 21.78 -9.51
CA ARG A 44 3.58 22.28 -8.19
C ARG A 44 2.05 22.29 -8.09
N ALA A 45 1.55 22.11 -6.88
CA ALA A 45 0.13 22.15 -6.53
C ALA A 45 -0.05 22.77 -5.13
N GLY A 46 -1.30 22.90 -4.68
CA GLY A 46 -1.61 23.27 -3.29
C GLY A 46 -1.33 22.13 -2.30
N HIS A 47 -1.73 22.33 -1.03
CA HIS A 47 -1.59 21.30 -0.01
C HIS A 47 -2.45 20.06 -0.32
N PRO A 48 -1.94 18.84 -0.07
CA PRO A 48 -2.70 17.62 -0.30
C PRO A 48 -3.98 17.59 0.53
N LYS A 49 -5.10 17.18 -0.08
CA LYS A 49 -6.34 16.84 0.64
C LYS A 49 -6.40 15.37 1.05
N ASN A 50 -5.65 14.52 0.33
CA ASN A 50 -5.53 13.10 0.56
C ASN A 50 -4.06 12.68 0.53
N ILE A 51 -3.68 11.76 1.41
CA ILE A 51 -2.42 11.02 1.36
C ILE A 51 -2.74 9.54 1.20
N ILE A 52 -2.15 8.92 0.18
CA ILE A 52 -2.36 7.51 -0.14
C ILE A 52 -1.06 6.75 0.10
N MET A 53 -1.10 5.78 1.01
CA MET A 53 -0.02 4.84 1.26
C MET A 53 -0.32 3.57 0.46
N LEU A 54 0.53 3.28 -0.53
CA LEU A 54 0.40 2.07 -1.33
C LEU A 54 1.19 0.94 -0.68
N THR A 55 0.55 -0.19 -0.49
CA THR A 55 1.21 -1.43 -0.06
C THR A 55 0.93 -2.52 -1.09
N ALA A 56 1.96 -3.27 -1.49
CA ALA A 56 1.78 -4.48 -2.28
C ALA A 56 1.81 -5.68 -1.33
N ASP A 57 0.70 -5.91 -0.62
CA ASP A 57 0.61 -7.02 0.34
C ASP A 57 0.50 -8.36 -0.41
N ALA A 58 1.61 -9.10 -0.48
CA ALA A 58 1.63 -10.46 -1.04
C ALA A 58 1.15 -11.55 -0.06
N PHE A 59 0.87 -11.20 1.19
CA PHE A 59 0.30 -12.10 2.18
C PHE A 59 -1.22 -12.19 2.06
N GLY A 60 -1.88 -11.23 1.40
CA GLY A 60 -3.31 -11.27 1.08
C GLY A 60 -4.24 -10.96 2.26
N VAL A 61 -3.75 -10.18 3.22
CA VAL A 61 -4.41 -9.86 4.50
C VAL A 61 -5.03 -8.47 4.48
N MET A 62 -4.31 -7.48 3.93
CA MET A 62 -4.66 -6.07 3.96
C MET A 62 -5.94 -5.78 3.17
N PRO A 63 -6.85 -4.92 3.69
CA PRO A 63 -8.03 -4.51 2.95
C PRO A 63 -7.64 -3.73 1.67
N PRO A 64 -8.49 -3.76 0.64
CA PRO A 64 -8.19 -3.10 -0.63
C PRO A 64 -8.06 -1.58 -0.48
N ILE A 65 -8.80 -0.99 0.46
CA ILE A 65 -8.62 0.38 0.94
C ILE A 65 -9.00 0.46 2.42
N ALA A 66 -8.34 1.34 3.15
CA ALA A 66 -8.65 1.67 4.54
C ALA A 66 -8.46 3.17 4.76
N ARG A 67 -9.37 3.79 5.51
CA ARG A 67 -9.16 5.12 6.10
C ARG A 67 -8.32 4.96 7.35
N LEU A 68 -7.29 5.79 7.47
CA LEU A 68 -6.37 5.79 8.60
C LEU A 68 -6.62 7.01 9.47
N THR A 69 -6.64 6.80 10.78
CA THR A 69 -6.43 7.90 11.72
C THR A 69 -5.03 8.49 11.56
N PRO A 70 -4.76 9.74 12.00
CA PRO A 70 -3.41 10.32 11.94
C PRO A 70 -2.34 9.45 12.62
N ALA A 71 -2.71 8.77 13.71
CA ALA A 71 -1.82 7.86 14.43
C ALA A 71 -1.52 6.58 13.63
N GLN A 72 -2.53 5.97 13.01
CA GLN A 72 -2.33 4.85 12.09
C GLN A 72 -1.50 5.26 10.86
N ALA A 73 -1.75 6.44 10.30
CA ALA A 73 -0.96 6.96 9.18
C ALA A 73 0.52 7.07 9.57
N MET A 74 0.82 7.62 10.75
CA MET A 74 2.19 7.70 11.27
C MET A 74 2.81 6.32 11.49
N TYR A 75 2.09 5.39 12.12
CA TYR A 75 2.55 4.03 12.36
C TYR A 75 2.89 3.30 11.05
N HIS A 76 2.01 3.39 10.05
CA HIS A 76 2.20 2.75 8.75
C HIS A 76 3.25 3.46 7.89
N PHE A 77 3.41 4.78 8.00
CA PHE A 77 4.47 5.52 7.35
C PHE A 77 5.85 5.11 7.87
N LEU A 78 6.03 5.05 9.20
CA LEU A 78 7.29 4.60 9.80
C LEU A 78 7.55 3.12 9.52
N SER A 79 6.51 2.30 9.49
CA SER A 79 6.63 0.89 9.13
C SER A 79 7.03 0.71 7.67
N GLY A 80 6.39 1.43 6.74
CA GLY A 80 6.69 1.37 5.31
C GLY A 80 6.53 -0.02 4.71
N TYR A 81 5.47 -0.72 5.10
CA TYR A 81 5.23 -2.11 4.73
C TYR A 81 4.84 -2.27 3.26
N THR A 82 5.56 -3.14 2.57
CA THR A 82 5.21 -3.73 1.28
C THR A 82 5.74 -5.16 1.24
N ALA A 83 5.34 -5.98 0.27
CA ALA A 83 6.00 -7.26 0.05
C ALA A 83 6.88 -7.24 -1.20
N LYS A 84 8.01 -7.95 -1.13
CA LYS A 84 8.76 -8.37 -2.31
C LYS A 84 8.12 -9.62 -2.86
N VAL A 85 7.98 -9.67 -4.18
CA VAL A 85 7.34 -10.79 -4.88
C VAL A 85 8.44 -11.62 -5.54
N ALA A 86 8.24 -12.93 -5.60
CA ALA A 86 9.18 -13.82 -6.28
C ALA A 86 9.39 -13.37 -7.73
N GLY A 87 10.65 -13.33 -8.18
CA GLY A 87 11.02 -12.95 -9.54
C GLY A 87 11.28 -11.45 -9.77
N THR A 88 10.79 -10.54 -8.91
CA THR A 88 11.03 -9.09 -9.10
C THR A 88 12.40 -8.63 -8.57
N GLU A 89 13.05 -9.43 -7.73
CA GLU A 89 14.40 -9.18 -7.21
C GLU A 89 15.25 -10.46 -7.24
N LYS A 90 16.56 -10.31 -7.49
CA LYS A 90 17.50 -11.43 -7.56
C LYS A 90 17.56 -12.13 -6.20
N GLY A 91 17.14 -13.40 -6.16
CA GLY A 91 17.21 -14.26 -4.97
C GLY A 91 15.92 -14.39 -4.16
N VAL A 92 14.83 -13.72 -4.56
CA VAL A 92 13.52 -13.85 -3.90
C VAL A 92 12.71 -14.97 -4.55
N THR A 93 12.52 -16.07 -3.84
CA THR A 93 11.78 -17.26 -4.31
C THR A 93 10.37 -17.38 -3.71
N GLU A 94 10.12 -16.72 -2.57
CA GLU A 94 8.83 -16.67 -1.88
C GLU A 94 8.50 -15.23 -1.49
N PRO A 95 7.21 -14.89 -1.24
CA PRO A 95 6.82 -13.57 -0.78
C PRO A 95 7.50 -13.20 0.54
N GLU A 96 8.22 -12.08 0.55
CA GLU A 96 8.93 -11.60 1.73
C GLU A 96 8.36 -10.26 2.17
N ALA A 97 7.98 -10.14 3.45
CA ALA A 97 7.58 -8.88 4.03
C ALA A 97 8.78 -7.93 4.06
N THR A 98 8.62 -6.74 3.49
CA THR A 98 9.63 -5.68 3.47
C THR A 98 9.10 -4.44 4.18
N PHE A 99 9.82 -4.01 5.20
CA PHE A 99 9.52 -2.78 5.94
C PHE A 99 10.53 -1.71 5.53
N SER A 100 10.19 -0.99 4.45
CA SER A 100 11.01 0.12 3.94
C SER A 100 10.52 1.41 4.57
N THR A 101 11.06 1.74 5.74
CA THR A 101 10.73 2.95 6.52
C THR A 101 10.45 4.17 5.63
N CYS A 102 9.35 4.88 5.90
CA CYS A 102 8.89 6.03 5.11
C CYS A 102 8.58 5.71 3.63
N PHE A 103 8.41 4.43 3.28
CA PHE A 103 8.30 3.91 1.92
C PHE A 103 9.52 4.22 1.03
N GLY A 104 10.68 4.51 1.64
CA GLY A 104 11.84 5.03 0.92
C GLY A 104 13.16 4.92 1.67
N ALA A 105 13.30 3.95 2.58
CA ALA A 105 14.43 3.85 3.51
C ALA A 105 15.83 4.07 2.89
N PRO A 106 16.16 3.53 1.70
CA PRO A 106 17.47 3.76 1.07
C PRO A 106 17.80 5.23 0.74
N PHE A 107 16.81 6.13 0.75
CA PHE A 107 16.93 7.52 0.34
C PHE A 107 16.74 8.51 1.50
N MET A 108 16.63 8.04 2.74
CA MET A 108 16.34 8.88 3.91
C MET A 108 17.64 9.23 4.66
N PRO A 109 18.18 10.46 4.52
CA PRO A 109 19.42 10.84 5.19
C PRO A 109 19.28 11.17 6.69
N ARG A 110 18.06 11.48 7.18
CA ARG A 110 17.79 11.77 8.60
C ARG A 110 17.16 10.58 9.30
N HIS A 111 17.00 10.68 10.61
CA HIS A 111 16.28 9.68 11.37
C HIS A 111 14.79 9.63 10.93
N PRO A 112 14.18 8.44 10.76
CA PRO A 112 12.79 8.29 10.34
C PRO A 112 11.76 9.10 11.14
N SER A 113 11.97 9.24 12.45
CA SER A 113 11.06 9.99 13.32
C SER A 113 10.97 11.48 12.95
N GLU A 114 12.01 12.08 12.37
CA GLU A 114 11.96 13.46 11.89
C GLU A 114 10.96 13.61 10.74
N TYR A 115 11.00 12.69 9.77
CA TYR A 115 10.07 12.68 8.64
C TYR A 115 8.64 12.38 9.08
N GLY A 116 8.49 11.42 10.00
CA GLY A 116 7.18 11.06 10.54
C GLY A 116 6.54 12.23 11.30
N ASN A 117 7.31 12.91 12.17
CA ASN A 117 6.80 14.05 12.94
C ASN A 117 6.37 15.19 12.01
N LEU A 118 7.17 15.49 10.99
CA LEU A 118 6.83 16.48 9.96
C LEU A 118 5.53 16.11 9.22
N LEU A 119 5.39 14.84 8.82
CA LEU A 119 4.20 14.35 8.15
C LEU A 119 2.96 14.49 9.05
N ARG A 120 3.06 14.10 10.33
CA ARG A 120 1.99 14.20 11.32
C ARG A 120 1.52 15.64 11.49
N GLU A 121 2.46 16.58 11.63
CA GLU A 121 2.16 18.00 11.77
C GLU A 121 1.43 18.56 10.54
N LEU A 122 1.89 18.20 9.33
CA LEU A 122 1.26 18.64 8.08
C LEU A 122 -0.14 18.02 7.89
N ILE A 123 -0.34 16.75 8.27
CA ILE A 123 -1.66 16.11 8.24
C ILE A 123 -2.64 16.87 9.15
N ALA A 124 -2.22 17.15 10.39
CA ALA A 124 -3.06 17.84 11.36
C ALA A 124 -3.35 19.29 10.95
N HIS A 125 -2.32 20.02 10.50
CA HIS A 125 -2.44 21.43 10.13
C HIS A 125 -3.36 21.65 8.92
N HIS A 126 -3.35 20.72 7.95
CA HIS A 126 -4.13 20.85 6.71
C HIS A 126 -5.40 20.00 6.68
N GLY A 127 -5.69 19.22 7.72
CA GLY A 127 -6.86 18.34 7.77
C GLY A 127 -6.87 17.30 6.65
N VAL A 128 -5.73 16.62 6.46
CA VAL A 128 -5.51 15.71 5.33
C VAL A 128 -6.09 14.32 5.62
N ASP A 129 -6.91 13.79 4.71
CA ASP A 129 -7.43 12.43 4.82
C ASP A 129 -6.33 11.42 4.45
N CYS A 130 -6.09 10.42 5.30
CA CYS A 130 -5.06 9.41 5.08
C CYS A 130 -5.66 8.06 4.73
N TRP A 131 -5.12 7.40 3.70
CA TRP A 131 -5.62 6.14 3.20
C TRP A 131 -4.49 5.13 3.02
N LEU A 132 -4.76 3.87 3.37
CA LEU A 132 -3.94 2.73 2.96
C LEU A 132 -4.64 2.02 1.80
N VAL A 133 -3.91 1.69 0.74
CA VAL A 133 -4.45 0.99 -0.43
C VAL A 133 -3.60 -0.23 -0.72
N ASN A 134 -4.22 -1.41 -0.67
CA ASN A 134 -3.58 -2.66 -1.05
C ASN A 134 -3.62 -2.83 -2.58
N THR A 135 -2.44 -2.80 -3.19
CA THR A 135 -2.17 -3.05 -4.62
C THR A 135 -1.54 -4.42 -4.88
N GLY A 136 -1.41 -5.21 -3.82
CA GLY A 136 -0.89 -6.57 -3.79
C GLY A 136 -1.96 -7.60 -4.09
N TRP A 137 -2.16 -8.56 -3.19
CA TRP A 137 -3.00 -9.75 -3.38
C TRP A 137 -4.27 -9.73 -2.53
N THR A 138 -5.28 -10.47 -2.99
CA THR A 138 -6.54 -10.77 -2.30
C THR A 138 -6.97 -12.21 -2.61
N GLY A 139 -7.82 -12.80 -1.77
CA GLY A 139 -8.27 -14.19 -1.91
C GLY A 139 -7.23 -15.26 -1.58
N GLY A 140 -6.14 -14.88 -0.91
CA GLY A 140 -5.01 -15.74 -0.62
C GLY A 140 -3.68 -14.99 -0.69
N ALA A 141 -2.62 -15.59 -0.14
CA ALA A 141 -1.25 -15.14 -0.38
C ALA A 141 -0.83 -15.37 -1.84
N TYR A 142 0.26 -14.74 -2.28
CA TYR A 142 0.86 -14.98 -3.60
C TYR A 142 1.05 -16.49 -3.86
N GLY A 143 0.71 -16.92 -5.08
CA GLY A 143 0.68 -18.33 -5.48
C GLY A 143 -0.70 -19.00 -5.29
N THR A 144 -1.54 -18.51 -4.37
CA THR A 144 -2.92 -19.00 -4.17
C THR A 144 -3.96 -17.93 -4.50
N GLY A 145 -3.77 -16.72 -3.99
CA GLY A 145 -4.61 -15.57 -4.27
C GLY A 145 -4.31 -14.93 -5.61
N LYS A 146 -5.04 -13.85 -5.91
CA LYS A 146 -4.89 -13.06 -7.14
C LYS A 146 -4.50 -11.63 -6.81
N ARG A 147 -3.73 -11.01 -7.71
CA ARG A 147 -3.39 -9.59 -7.58
C ARG A 147 -4.66 -8.74 -7.63
N MET A 148 -4.70 -7.66 -6.87
CA MET A 148 -5.81 -6.73 -6.79
C MET A 148 -6.17 -6.23 -8.20
N PRO A 149 -7.43 -6.38 -8.65
CA PRO A 149 -7.81 -5.90 -9.97
C PRO A 149 -7.58 -4.40 -10.08
N ILE A 150 -6.78 -3.96 -11.05
CA ILE A 150 -6.46 -2.53 -11.23
C ILE A 150 -7.70 -1.65 -11.39
N LYS A 151 -8.79 -2.21 -11.98
CA LYS A 151 -10.08 -1.54 -12.08
C LYS A 151 -10.70 -1.26 -10.70
N ALA A 152 -10.61 -2.21 -9.77
CA ALA A 152 -11.08 -2.02 -8.40
C ALA A 152 -10.22 -0.98 -7.66
N THR A 153 -8.89 -1.08 -7.74
CA THR A 153 -7.99 -0.08 -7.12
C THR A 153 -8.28 1.33 -7.64
N ARG A 154 -8.49 1.51 -8.96
CA ARG A 154 -8.84 2.81 -9.54
C ARG A 154 -10.19 3.33 -9.04
N ALA A 155 -11.20 2.47 -8.92
CA ALA A 155 -12.51 2.85 -8.40
C ALA A 155 -12.43 3.27 -6.92
N LEU A 156 -11.68 2.55 -6.10
CA LEU A 156 -11.46 2.89 -4.69
C LEU A 156 -10.70 4.21 -4.52
N LEU A 157 -9.64 4.41 -5.32
CA LEU A 157 -8.91 5.68 -5.35
C LEU A 157 -9.80 6.84 -5.81
N ALA A 158 -10.60 6.64 -6.85
CA ALA A 158 -11.54 7.66 -7.31
C ALA A 158 -12.51 8.06 -6.19
N ALA A 159 -13.07 7.08 -5.49
CA ALA A 159 -14.00 7.30 -4.38
C ALA A 159 -13.36 8.03 -3.18
N ALA A 160 -12.08 7.78 -2.90
CA ALA A 160 -11.33 8.52 -1.89
C ALA A 160 -11.09 9.98 -2.34
N LEU A 161 -10.69 10.18 -3.60
CA LEU A 161 -10.29 11.47 -4.14
C LEU A 161 -11.48 12.40 -4.43
N ASP A 162 -12.62 11.85 -4.85
CA ASP A 162 -13.86 12.60 -5.09
C ASP A 162 -14.65 12.91 -3.80
N GLY A 163 -14.25 12.31 -2.68
CA GLY A 163 -14.82 12.53 -1.35
C GLY A 163 -16.05 11.68 -1.04
N SER A 164 -16.49 10.79 -1.94
CA SER A 164 -17.64 9.89 -1.70
C SER A 164 -17.42 8.98 -0.49
N LEU A 165 -16.18 8.63 -0.16
CA LEU A 165 -15.86 7.86 1.04
C LEU A 165 -15.93 8.65 2.35
N LYS A 166 -16.06 9.99 2.34
CA LYS A 166 -16.06 10.78 3.59
C LYS A 166 -17.25 10.49 4.48
N GLY A 167 -18.42 10.27 3.88
CA GLY A 167 -19.67 9.95 4.57
C GLY A 167 -20.12 8.49 4.41
N ALA A 168 -19.23 7.61 3.95
CA ALA A 168 -19.55 6.20 3.80
C ALA A 168 -19.60 5.48 5.16
N ASP A 169 -20.27 4.32 5.19
CA ASP A 169 -20.23 3.42 6.33
C ASP A 169 -18.94 2.62 6.34
N PHE A 170 -18.31 2.52 7.51
CA PHE A 170 -17.06 1.79 7.71
C PHE A 170 -17.25 0.69 8.77
N ARG A 171 -16.61 -0.46 8.51
CA ARG A 171 -16.36 -1.47 9.53
C ARG A 171 -14.96 -1.27 10.10
N THR A 172 -14.76 -1.70 11.34
CA THR A 172 -13.41 -1.78 11.90
C THR A 172 -12.76 -3.10 11.49
N ASP A 173 -11.56 -3.06 10.94
CA ASP A 173 -10.73 -4.23 10.68
C ASP A 173 -10.27 -4.87 12.00
N ALA A 174 -10.41 -6.19 12.13
CA ALA A 174 -10.15 -6.91 13.39
C ALA A 174 -8.65 -7.03 13.73
N ASN A 175 -7.77 -6.91 12.73
CA ASN A 175 -6.34 -7.16 12.87
C ASN A 175 -5.55 -5.87 13.09
N PHE A 176 -5.91 -4.82 12.37
CA PHE A 176 -5.22 -3.53 12.33
C PHE A 176 -6.04 -2.37 12.88
N GLY A 177 -7.34 -2.57 13.13
CA GLY A 177 -8.23 -1.52 13.62
C GLY A 177 -8.52 -0.42 12.59
N PHE A 178 -8.27 -0.69 11.31
CA PHE A 178 -8.56 0.25 10.22
C PHE A 178 -10.06 0.47 10.02
N GLU A 179 -10.43 1.63 9.50
CA GLU A 179 -11.78 1.84 8.98
C GLU A 179 -11.82 1.38 7.52
N VAL A 180 -12.54 0.29 7.24
CA VAL A 180 -12.71 -0.27 5.88
C VAL A 180 -14.13 0.00 5.40
N PRO A 181 -14.33 0.59 4.21
CA PRO A 181 -15.68 0.89 3.72
C PRO A 181 -16.48 -0.40 3.52
N VAL A 182 -17.76 -0.38 3.90
CA VAL A 182 -18.64 -1.55 3.79
C VAL A 182 -19.07 -1.81 2.34
N ALA A 183 -19.15 -0.75 1.53
CA ALA A 183 -19.46 -0.83 0.11
C ALA A 183 -18.84 0.37 -0.63
N VAL A 184 -18.45 0.16 -1.89
CA VAL A 184 -18.01 1.22 -2.81
C VAL A 184 -18.62 0.95 -4.18
N ALA A 185 -19.22 1.97 -4.81
CA ALA A 185 -19.87 1.82 -6.10
C ALA A 185 -18.88 1.30 -7.17
N GLY A 186 -19.30 0.27 -7.91
CA GLY A 186 -18.46 -0.34 -8.96
C GLY A 186 -17.34 -1.24 -8.45
N VAL A 187 -17.30 -1.54 -7.15
CA VAL A 187 -16.35 -2.48 -6.53
C VAL A 187 -17.14 -3.66 -5.96
N ASP A 188 -16.63 -4.87 -6.17
CA ASP A 188 -17.20 -6.08 -5.56
C ASP A 188 -17.10 -5.98 -4.03
N ARG A 189 -18.23 -6.14 -3.35
CA ARG A 189 -18.28 -6.06 -1.88
C ARG A 189 -17.44 -7.16 -1.23
N ALA A 190 -17.31 -8.33 -1.85
CA ALA A 190 -16.54 -9.43 -1.28
C ALA A 190 -15.08 -9.05 -1.06
N ILE A 191 -14.46 -8.30 -1.98
CA ILE A 191 -13.04 -7.92 -1.84
C ILE A 191 -12.79 -6.89 -0.74
N LEU A 192 -13.82 -6.17 -0.28
CA LEU A 192 -13.72 -5.23 0.84
C LEU A 192 -13.58 -5.95 2.19
N ASP A 193 -13.85 -7.25 2.25
CA ASP A 193 -13.56 -8.12 3.38
C ASP A 193 -12.59 -9.23 2.98
N PRO A 194 -11.26 -9.00 3.09
CA PRO A 194 -10.24 -9.96 2.68
C PRO A 194 -10.45 -11.34 3.29
N ARG A 195 -10.91 -11.44 4.55
CA ARG A 195 -11.16 -12.73 5.20
C ARG A 195 -12.18 -13.58 4.43
N SER A 196 -13.26 -12.95 3.95
CA SER A 196 -14.31 -13.63 3.17
C SER A 196 -13.85 -14.11 1.79
N THR A 197 -12.73 -13.58 1.28
CA THR A 197 -12.19 -13.97 -0.03
C THR A 197 -11.32 -15.22 0.02
N TRP A 198 -10.89 -15.64 1.21
CA TRP A 198 -10.08 -16.84 1.38
C TRP A 198 -10.97 -18.09 1.43
N ALA A 199 -10.55 -19.15 0.75
CA ALA A 199 -11.25 -20.43 0.79
C ALA A 199 -11.21 -21.08 2.19
N ASP A 200 -10.11 -20.87 2.92
CA ASP A 200 -9.94 -21.28 4.32
C ASP A 200 -9.74 -20.04 5.19
N THR A 201 -10.75 -19.70 5.98
CA THR A 201 -10.70 -18.55 6.87
C THR A 201 -9.73 -18.74 8.04
N SER A 202 -9.46 -19.97 8.44
CA SER A 202 -8.46 -20.25 9.49
C SER A 202 -7.05 -20.00 8.97
N ALA A 203 -6.79 -20.33 7.70
CA ALA A 203 -5.54 -19.98 7.02
C ALA A 203 -5.36 -18.45 6.91
N TYR A 204 -6.44 -17.71 6.64
CA TYR A 204 -6.42 -16.24 6.71
C TYR A 204 -6.06 -15.76 8.11
N ASP A 205 -6.72 -16.28 9.15
CA ASP A 205 -6.51 -15.84 10.54
C ASP A 205 -5.06 -16.09 10.99
N LEU A 206 -4.47 -17.24 10.63
CA LEU A 206 -3.05 -17.54 10.88
C LEU A 206 -2.12 -16.58 10.14
N GLN A 207 -2.41 -16.30 8.87
CA GLN A 207 -1.61 -15.39 8.06
C GLN A 207 -1.70 -13.94 8.55
N ALA A 208 -2.89 -13.51 8.98
CA ALA A 208 -3.12 -12.20 9.57
C ALA A 208 -2.35 -12.05 10.88
N ALA A 209 -2.42 -13.05 11.78
CA ALA A 209 -1.65 -13.06 13.02
C ALA A 209 -0.14 -12.99 12.77
N ARG A 210 0.36 -13.71 11.76
CA ARG A 210 1.76 -13.64 11.33
C ARG A 210 2.15 -12.24 10.87
N LEU A 211 1.32 -11.60 10.04
CA LEU A 211 1.59 -10.26 9.55
C LEU A 211 1.56 -9.22 10.68
N VAL A 212 0.58 -9.30 11.59
CA VAL A 212 0.50 -8.44 12.78
C VAL A 212 1.78 -8.56 13.63
N GLY A 213 2.26 -9.80 13.86
CA GLY A 213 3.51 -10.04 14.57
C GLY A 213 4.72 -9.41 13.88
N MET A 214 4.80 -9.49 12.55
CA MET A 214 5.87 -8.84 11.78
C MET A 214 5.86 -7.31 11.93
N PHE A 215 4.67 -6.69 11.95
CA PHE A 215 4.54 -5.26 12.22
C PHE A 215 5.03 -4.89 13.63
N ALA A 216 4.62 -5.65 14.64
CA ALA A 216 5.06 -5.42 16.02
C ALA A 216 6.58 -5.48 16.15
N ILE A 217 7.20 -6.57 15.68
CA ILE A 217 8.67 -6.76 15.71
C ILE A 217 9.39 -5.62 14.96
N ASN A 218 8.91 -5.24 13.77
CA ASN A 218 9.53 -4.15 13.02
C ASN A 218 9.42 -2.80 13.75
N PHE A 219 8.36 -2.58 14.53
CA PHE A 219 8.09 -1.30 15.15
C PHE A 219 8.84 -1.05 16.46
N GLU A 220 9.37 -2.10 17.10
CA GLU A 220 10.16 -2.00 18.35
C GLU A 220 11.26 -0.92 18.27
N LYS A 221 11.92 -0.79 17.11
CA LYS A 221 12.98 0.21 16.87
C LYS A 221 12.50 1.66 16.89
N PHE A 222 11.20 1.91 16.76
CA PHE A 222 10.60 3.25 16.75
C PHE A 222 9.94 3.61 18.08
N GLU A 223 9.69 2.65 18.98
CA GLU A 223 8.98 2.89 20.23
C GLU A 223 9.56 4.02 21.09
N PRO A 224 10.90 4.17 21.21
CA PRO A 224 11.49 5.26 21.99
C PRO A 224 11.31 6.65 21.34
N HIS A 225 10.86 6.69 20.10
CA HIS A 225 10.84 7.90 19.25
C HIS A 225 9.44 8.36 18.87
N VAL A 226 8.39 7.68 19.32
CA VAL A 226 7.00 8.00 19.03
C VAL A 226 6.20 8.19 20.32
N ASP A 227 5.08 8.91 20.24
CA ASP A 227 4.19 9.10 21.37
C ASP A 227 3.27 7.90 21.62
N ALA A 228 2.60 7.90 22.78
CA ALA A 228 1.68 6.83 23.18
C ALA A 228 0.47 6.68 22.24
N ILE A 229 0.09 7.72 21.49
CA ILE A 229 -1.03 7.66 20.54
C ILE A 229 -0.61 6.82 19.32
N VAL A 230 0.59 7.02 18.81
CA VAL A 230 1.15 6.21 17.71
C VAL A 230 1.40 4.77 18.16
N LEU A 231 1.91 4.57 19.38
CA LEU A 231 2.04 3.22 19.95
C LEU A 231 0.68 2.52 20.10
N GLY A 232 -0.35 3.27 20.52
CA GLY A 232 -1.72 2.76 20.63
C GLY A 232 -2.35 2.36 19.29
N ALA A 233 -1.81 2.86 18.17
CA ALA A 233 -2.24 2.53 16.82
C ALA A 233 -1.58 1.24 16.27
N ALA A 234 -0.70 0.59 17.04
CA ALA A 234 -0.14 -0.70 16.66
C ALA A 234 -1.24 -1.74 16.41
N PRO A 235 -1.09 -2.59 15.38
CA PRO A 235 -2.04 -3.64 15.09
C PRO A 235 -2.10 -4.61 16.26
N ARG A 236 -3.31 -5.03 16.60
CA ARG A 236 -3.59 -5.94 17.70
C ARG A 236 -4.69 -6.86 17.22
N MET A 237 -4.48 -8.16 17.37
CA MET A 237 -5.55 -9.14 17.20
C MET A 237 -6.64 -8.78 18.21
N ARG A 238 -7.74 -8.20 17.75
CA ARG A 238 -8.92 -8.06 18.60
C ARG A 238 -9.54 -9.44 18.71
N GLU A 239 -9.76 -9.92 19.92
CA GLU A 239 -10.62 -11.08 20.13
C GLU A 239 -11.93 -10.79 19.39
N ALA A 240 -12.34 -11.71 18.51
CA ALA A 240 -13.59 -11.56 17.79
C ALA A 240 -14.70 -11.37 18.82
N ALA A 241 -15.40 -10.23 18.76
CA ALA A 241 -16.59 -10.05 19.56
C ALA A 241 -17.59 -11.15 19.16
N GLU A 242 -17.90 -12.03 20.11
CA GLU A 242 -18.98 -13.02 20.00
C GLU A 242 -20.33 -12.35 19.70
#